data_AF-A0A1F6KKN7-F1
#
_entry.id   AF-A0A1F6KKN7-F1
#
_cell.length_a   1.000
_cell.length_b   1.000
_cell.length_c   1.000
_cell.angle_alpha   90.00
_cell.angle_beta   90.00
_cell.angle_gamma   90.00
#
_symmetry.space_group_name_H-M   'P 1'
#
loop_
_entity.id
_entity.type
_entity.pdbx_description
1 polymer ?
#
loop_
_entity_poly.entity_id
_entity_poly.type
_entity_poly.pdbx_seq_one_letter_code
_entity_poly.pdbx_strand_id
1 'polypeptide(L)'
;MAKRKIAPFGYYFKYLDDIDKGARDSKEFGSILILSLVEEVGEMSRAYLAEHGRKPSNLAAQADETYKQELGDILLSIMRLARIKHINLHDSIMYSLRKIERRKLNPKK
;
A
#
# COMPACT_ATOMS: atom_id res chain seq x y z
N MET A 1 0.41 11.47 33.42
CA MET A 1 0.49 10.35 32.45
C MET A 1 0.95 10.91 31.12
N ALA A 2 2.08 10.44 30.58
CA ALA A 2 2.54 10.87 29.26
C ALA A 2 1.51 10.48 28.20
N LYS A 3 1.10 11.42 27.33
CA LYS A 3 0.24 11.11 26.17
C LYS A 3 0.94 10.04 25.35
N ARG A 4 0.36 8.84 25.30
CA ARG A 4 0.86 7.73 24.47
C ARG A 4 0.90 8.25 23.03
N LYS A 5 2.08 8.34 22.42
CA LYS A 5 2.20 8.73 21.01
C LYS A 5 1.44 7.68 20.19
N ILE A 6 0.38 8.13 19.52
CA ILE A 6 -0.34 7.30 18.55
C ILE A 6 0.66 7.03 17.42
N ALA A 7 0.93 5.77 17.15
CA ALA A 7 1.70 5.32 15.99
C ALA A 7 0.70 4.77 14.98
N PRO A 8 0.26 5.55 13.98
CA PRO A 8 -0.88 5.19 13.13
C PRO A 8 -0.72 3.85 12.40
N PHE A 9 0.52 3.46 12.11
CA PHE A 9 0.87 2.22 11.42
C PHE A 9 1.62 1.22 12.30
N GLY A 10 1.79 1.52 13.60
CA GLY A 10 2.70 0.78 14.48
C GLY A 10 2.29 -0.68 14.69
N TYR A 11 0.99 -0.97 14.72
CA TYR A 11 0.48 -2.34 14.82
C TYR A 11 0.88 -3.18 13.60
N TYR A 12 0.62 -2.67 12.39
CA TYR A 12 0.92 -3.37 11.14
C TYR A 12 2.42 -3.56 10.93
N PHE A 13 3.23 -2.54 11.23
CA PHE A 13 4.69 -2.63 11.10
C PHE A 13 5.28 -3.70 12.03
N LYS A 14 4.78 -3.79 13.27
CA LYS A 14 5.19 -4.85 14.19
C LYS A 14 4.84 -6.24 13.66
N TYR A 15 3.62 -6.40 13.16
CA TYR A 15 3.19 -7.68 12.59
C TYR A 15 4.05 -8.08 11.37
N LEU A 16 4.38 -7.11 10.52
CA LEU A 16 5.26 -7.32 9.37
C LEU A 16 6.71 -7.62 9.76
N ASP A 17 7.22 -7.05 10.85
CA ASP A 17 8.56 -7.39 11.36
C ASP A 17 8.67 -8.85 11.79
N ASP A 18 7.58 -9.40 12.35
CA ASP A 18 7.51 -10.81 12.72
C ASP A 18 7.45 -11.72 11.48
N ILE A 19 6.68 -11.34 10.45
CA ILE A 19 6.59 -12.09 9.18
C ILE A 19 7.93 -12.07 8.43
N ASP A 20 8.56 -10.90 8.29
CA ASP A 20 9.72 -10.70 7.41
C ASP A 20 11.05 -10.98 8.12
N LYS A 21 11.00 -11.63 9.28
CA LYS A 21 12.16 -11.93 10.11
C LYS A 21 13.20 -12.74 9.32
N GLY A 22 14.41 -12.19 9.17
CA GLY A 22 15.53 -12.82 8.46
C GLY A 22 15.62 -12.50 6.97
N ALA A 23 14.56 -11.99 6.33
CA ALA A 23 14.59 -11.61 4.91
C ALA A 23 15.04 -10.15 4.69
N ARG A 24 14.84 -9.29 5.70
CA ARG A 24 15.07 -7.84 5.64
C ARG A 24 16.52 -7.39 5.41
N ASP A 25 17.49 -8.25 5.71
CA ASP A 25 18.92 -7.90 5.68
C ASP A 25 19.56 -8.15 4.30
N SER A 26 18.79 -8.64 3.32
CA SER A 26 19.30 -8.89 1.96
C SER A 26 19.21 -7.63 1.07
N LYS A 27 20.24 -7.41 0.23
CA LYS A 27 20.27 -6.28 -0.72
C LYS A 27 19.16 -6.34 -1.76
N GLU A 28 18.74 -7.53 -2.17
CA GLU A 28 17.69 -7.73 -3.18
C GLU A 28 16.28 -7.41 -2.65
N PHE A 29 16.08 -7.47 -1.33
CA PHE A 29 14.77 -7.28 -0.70
C PHE A 29 14.13 -5.94 -1.08
N GLY A 30 14.93 -4.88 -1.19
CA GLY A 30 14.44 -3.55 -1.55
C GLY A 30 13.86 -3.44 -2.96
N SER A 31 14.43 -4.16 -3.94
CA SER A 31 13.98 -4.14 -5.33
C SER A 31 12.74 -5.02 -5.52
N ILE A 32 12.69 -6.16 -4.82
CA ILE A 32 11.53 -7.07 -4.81
C ILE A 32 10.29 -6.33 -4.32
N LEU A 33 10.40 -5.46 -3.32
CA LEU A 33 9.26 -4.72 -2.77
C LEU A 33 8.60 -3.76 -3.78
N ILE A 34 9.37 -3.16 -4.69
CA ILE A 34 8.81 -2.31 -5.74
C ILE A 34 8.09 -3.17 -6.78
N LEU A 35 8.67 -4.33 -7.13
CA LEU A 35 8.03 -5.27 -8.06
C LEU A 35 6.73 -5.83 -7.48
N SER A 36 6.71 -6.20 -6.20
CA SER A 36 5.49 -6.63 -5.50
C SER A 36 4.42 -5.54 -5.55
N LEU A 37 4.76 -4.26 -5.30
CA LEU A 37 3.78 -3.18 -5.43
C LEU A 37 3.18 -3.07 -6.85
N VAL A 38 3.99 -3.28 -7.89
CA VAL A 38 3.52 -3.26 -9.28
C VAL A 38 2.62 -4.45 -9.58
N GLU A 39 2.92 -5.62 -9.03
CA GLU A 39 2.11 -6.82 -9.12
C GLU A 39 0.71 -6.56 -8.54
N GLU A 40 0.61 -6.09 -7.29
CA GLU A 40 -0.70 -5.80 -6.64
C GLU A 40 -1.53 -4.78 -7.42
N VAL A 41 -0.90 -3.79 -8.07
CA VAL A 41 -1.61 -2.83 -8.93
C VAL A 41 -2.15 -3.50 -10.20
N GLY A 42 -1.41 -4.45 -10.76
CA GLY A 42 -1.85 -5.28 -11.88
C GLY A 42 -3.03 -6.18 -11.50
N GLU A 43 -3.01 -6.75 -10.30
CA GLU A 43 -4.06 -7.59 -9.73
C GLU A 43 -5.33 -6.78 -9.50
N MET A 44 -5.21 -5.61 -8.87
CA MET A 44 -6.33 -4.66 -8.72
C MET A 44 -6.93 -4.24 -10.07
N SER A 45 -6.08 -4.05 -11.09
CA SER A 45 -6.55 -3.74 -12.45
C SER A 45 -7.32 -4.91 -13.06
N ARG A 46 -6.89 -6.15 -12.80
CA ARG A 46 -7.58 -7.38 -13.23
C ARG A 46 -8.94 -7.51 -12.55
N ALA A 47 -9.00 -7.33 -11.24
CA ALA A 47 -10.23 -7.37 -10.45
C ALA A 47 -11.22 -6.29 -10.92
N TYR A 48 -10.75 -5.06 -11.16
CA TYR A 48 -11.57 -3.98 -11.71
C TYR A 48 -12.18 -4.35 -13.08
N LEU A 49 -11.37 -4.89 -14.00
CA LEU A 49 -11.85 -5.27 -15.34
C LEU A 49 -12.83 -6.45 -15.31
N ALA A 50 -12.67 -7.37 -14.36
CA ALA A 50 -13.57 -8.48 -14.12
C ALA A 50 -14.94 -7.99 -13.64
N GLU A 51 -14.97 -7.08 -12.67
CA GLU A 51 -16.20 -6.47 -12.12
C GLU A 51 -16.94 -5.60 -13.15
N HIS A 52 -16.20 -4.89 -14.02
CA HIS A 52 -16.78 -3.98 -15.02
C HIS A 52 -17.04 -4.63 -16.39
N GLY A 53 -16.96 -5.96 -16.49
CA GLY A 53 -17.38 -6.72 -17.67
C GLY A 53 -16.50 -6.57 -18.92
N ARG A 54 -15.29 -6.00 -18.80
CA ARG A 54 -14.35 -5.84 -19.94
C ARG A 54 -13.58 -7.13 -20.29
N LYS A 55 -13.70 -8.18 -19.47
CA LYS A 55 -13.27 -9.57 -19.76
C LYS A 55 -14.41 -10.56 -19.42
N PRO A 56 -15.45 -10.67 -20.25
CA PRO A 56 -16.63 -11.49 -19.95
C PRO A 56 -16.38 -13.01 -19.96
N SER A 57 -15.29 -13.47 -20.58
CA SER A 57 -14.97 -14.90 -20.72
C SER A 57 -14.15 -15.50 -19.57
N ASN A 58 -13.70 -14.69 -18.60
CA ASN A 58 -12.76 -15.15 -17.57
C ASN A 58 -13.45 -15.27 -16.19
N LEU A 59 -14.38 -16.22 -16.09
CA LEU A 59 -15.25 -16.44 -14.93
C LEU A 59 -14.48 -16.74 -13.63
N ALA A 60 -13.31 -17.37 -13.71
CA ALA A 60 -12.43 -17.61 -12.55
C ALA A 60 -11.92 -16.29 -11.94
N ALA A 61 -11.52 -15.32 -12.78
CA ALA A 61 -11.05 -14.01 -12.34
C ALA A 61 -12.15 -13.12 -11.76
N GLN A 62 -13.43 -13.50 -11.89
CA GLN A 62 -14.56 -12.81 -11.24
C GLN A 62 -14.87 -13.39 -9.86
N ALA A 63 -14.38 -14.60 -9.54
CA ALA A 63 -14.71 -15.33 -8.32
C ALA A 63 -13.59 -15.31 -7.27
N ASP A 64 -12.33 -15.22 -7.69
CA ASP A 64 -11.18 -15.47 -6.81
C ASP A 64 -10.62 -14.22 -6.10
N GLU A 65 -10.72 -13.03 -6.70
CA GLU A 65 -10.07 -11.79 -6.20
C GLU A 65 -11.05 -10.61 -6.20
N THR A 66 -11.37 -10.08 -5.01
CA THR A 66 -12.22 -8.89 -4.91
C THR A 66 -11.39 -7.61 -4.95
N TYR A 67 -11.91 -6.56 -5.58
CA TYR A 67 -11.31 -5.22 -5.60
C TYR A 67 -10.87 -4.70 -4.21
N LYS A 68 -11.56 -5.15 -3.14
CA LYS A 68 -11.24 -4.80 -1.75
C LYS A 68 -9.99 -5.50 -1.22
N GLN A 69 -9.78 -6.77 -1.58
CA GLN A 69 -8.59 -7.53 -1.18
C GLN A 69 -7.36 -6.92 -1.82
N GLU A 70 -7.40 -6.71 -3.14
CA GLU A 70 -6.29 -6.11 -3.91
C GLU A 70 -5.88 -4.72 -3.39
N LEU A 71 -6.86 -3.91 -3.00
CA LEU A 71 -6.57 -2.62 -2.36
C LEU A 71 -5.84 -2.81 -1.01
N GLY A 72 -6.21 -3.82 -0.24
CA GLY A 72 -5.52 -4.22 0.98
C GLY A 72 -4.08 -4.65 0.72
N ASP A 73 -3.85 -5.44 -0.32
CA ASP A 73 -2.53 -5.94 -0.69
C ASP A 73 -1.61 -4.82 -1.18
N ILE A 74 -2.13 -3.87 -1.96
CA ILE A 74 -1.42 -2.62 -2.31
C ILE A 74 -1.02 -1.86 -1.03
N LEU A 75 -1.93 -1.69 -0.08
CA LEU A 75 -1.64 -0.97 1.17
C LEU A 75 -0.57 -1.70 2.00
N LEU A 76 -0.62 -3.03 2.05
CA LEU A 76 0.39 -3.87 2.71
C LEU A 76 1.75 -3.75 2.04
N SER A 77 1.80 -3.79 0.71
CA SER A 77 3.03 -3.61 -0.08
C SER A 77 3.66 -2.23 0.14
N ILE A 78 2.87 -1.17 0.20
CA ILE A 78 3.34 0.19 0.55
C ILE A 78 3.88 0.22 1.99
N MET A 79 3.17 -0.40 2.94
CA MET A 79 3.58 -0.47 4.34
C MET A 79 4.90 -1.23 4.52
N ARG A 80 5.06 -2.39 3.85
CA ARG A 80 6.31 -3.15 3.83
C ARG A 80 7.46 -2.34 3.25
N LEU A 81 7.25 -1.69 2.09
CA LEU A 81 8.26 -0.84 1.47
C LEU A 81 8.69 0.29 2.39
N ALA A 82 7.73 1.00 2.99
CA ALA A 82 8.02 2.11 3.90
C ALA A 82 8.78 1.66 5.15
N ARG A 83 8.42 0.50 5.72
CA ARG A 83 9.11 -0.09 6.87
C ARG A 83 10.59 -0.34 6.56
N ILE A 84 10.87 -1.01 5.44
CA ILE A 84 12.23 -1.41 5.02
C ILE A 84 13.08 -0.22 4.58
N LYS A 85 12.47 0.77 3.93
CA LYS A 85 13.16 2.00 3.51
C LYS A 85 13.17 3.09 4.58
N HIS A 86 12.68 2.80 5.79
CA HIS A 86 12.58 3.74 6.91
C HIS A 86 11.82 5.04 6.57
N ILE A 87 10.78 4.93 5.75
CA ILE A 87 9.93 6.05 5.35
C ILE A 87 8.84 6.26 6.41
N ASN A 88 8.72 7.48 6.93
CA ASN A 88 7.59 7.84 7.79
C ASN A 88 6.33 8.09 6.95
N LEU A 89 5.45 7.08 6.90
CA LEU A 89 4.17 7.18 6.17
C LEU A 89 3.25 8.26 6.72
N HIS A 90 3.21 8.47 8.04
CA HIS A 90 2.36 9.51 8.63
C HIS A 90 2.75 10.89 8.11
N ASP A 91 4.04 11.23 8.17
CA ASP A 91 4.52 12.53 7.70
C ASP A 91 4.30 12.70 6.20
N SER A 92 4.50 11.62 5.42
CA SER A 92 4.31 11.62 3.97
C SER A 92 2.85 11.85 3.56
N ILE A 93 1.92 11.22 4.28
CA ILE A 93 0.47 11.42 4.11
C ILE A 93 0.08 12.83 4.57
N MET A 94 0.53 13.27 5.74
CA MET A 94 0.22 14.61 6.26
C MET A 94 0.74 15.71 5.33
N TYR A 95 1.93 15.55 4.76
CA TYR A 95 2.46 16.46 3.75
C TYR A 95 1.53 16.54 2.53
N SER A 96 1.07 15.40 2.03
CA SER A 96 0.17 15.32 0.87
C SER A 96 -1.20 15.93 1.16
N LEU A 97 -1.77 15.67 2.35
CA LEU A 97 -3.02 16.27 2.81
C LEU A 97 -2.92 17.79 2.90
N ARG A 98 -1.88 18.31 3.56
CA ARG A 98 -1.63 19.77 3.66
C ARG A 98 -1.46 20.40 2.27
N LYS A 99 -0.84 19.68 1.33
CA LYS A 99 -0.69 20.16 -0.05
C LYS A 99 -2.04 20.25 -0.78
N ILE A 100 -2.94 19.28 -0.58
CA ILE A 100 -4.30 19.31 -1.13
C ILE A 100 -5.09 20.47 -0.51
N GLU A 101 -5.03 20.64 0.80
CA GLU A 101 -5.68 21.74 1.53
C GLU A 101 -5.21 23.10 1.02
N ARG A 102 -3.89 23.31 0.90
CA ARG A 102 -3.32 24.55 0.33
C ARG A 102 -3.80 24.82 -1.09
N ARG A 103 -3.96 23.79 -1.94
CA ARG A 103 -4.44 23.94 -3.32
C ARG A 103 -5.92 24.34 -3.41
N LYS A 104 -6.73 23.95 -2.42
CA LYS A 104 -8.12 24.42 -2.33
C LYS A 104 -8.19 25.91 -1.98
N LEU A 105 -7.28 26.36 -1.10
CA LEU A 105 -7.22 27.76 -0.65
C LEU A 105 -6.54 28.67 -1.67
N ASN A 106 -5.50 28.17 -2.37
CA ASN A 106 -4.74 28.89 -3.39
C ASN A 106 -4.54 27.96 -4.60
N PRO A 107 -5.47 27.95 -5.57
CA PRO A 107 -5.34 27.18 -6.80
C PRO A 107 -4.04 27.57 -7.52
N LYS A 108 -3.38 26.58 -8.14
CA LYS A 108 -2.27 26.92 -9.04
C LYS A 108 -2.84 27.75 -10.19
N LYS A 109 -2.20 28.90 -10.45
CA LYS A 109 -2.39 29.63 -11.71
C LYS A 109 -1.99 28.75 -12.88
#